data_AF-A0A5N6BW26-F1
#
_entry.id   AF-A0A5N6BW26-F1
#
_cell.length_a   1.000
_cell.length_b   1.000
_cell.length_c   1.000
_cell.angle_alpha   90.00
_cell.angle_beta   90.00
_cell.angle_gamma   90.00
#
_symmetry.space_group_name_H-M   'P 1'
#
loop_
_entity.id
_entity.type
_entity.pdbx_description
1 polymer ?
#
loop_
_entity_poly.entity_id
_entity_poly.type
_entity_poly.pdbx_seq_one_letter_code
_entity_poly.pdbx_strand_id
1 'polypeptide(L)'
;MPSGDRRDGRDRLDRVRGAFAGLAAGDAAGWPAARHRSSLLAGWSRRLHRELDAFAEEHQVTTLPVPFALNQPVAPLAAGPSDDAEWLAWTALTIRQDRAEAFGRLAGRDDVRARISVWAALDNLAAGKRPPASGHDNPHHFDDAAAVRAVAFGAAGLDPLEDACVTNAEDGVLGAVAMARAVAALTEGAAMADAVEAALGALPQDTAIGHAAREALTAARAAGSPFAAVPALDAAVLDHVYSYGVAAAQTVPIALALADAAVSSNGRTPGVEEFGAEAFGAGVSAAACLAPVADSAPALTGALLGCAAGYDALPAAWRERVRTLAGCCLPELAGTDLLDIAGRLA
;
A
#
# COMPACT_ATOMS: atom_id res chain seq x y z
N MET A 1 -13.74 -20.00 -33.03
CA MET A 1 -12.81 -19.74 -31.92
C MET A 1 -13.30 -18.52 -31.14
N PRO A 2 -13.81 -18.68 -29.90
CA PRO A 2 -14.08 -17.58 -28.97
C PRO A 2 -13.48 -17.85 -27.56
N SER A 3 -12.39 -18.61 -27.49
CA SER A 3 -11.82 -19.14 -26.24
C SER A 3 -10.58 -18.42 -25.71
N GLY A 4 -10.00 -17.50 -26.50
CA GLY A 4 -8.84 -16.68 -26.10
C GLY A 4 -9.25 -15.49 -25.26
N ASP A 5 -10.17 -14.68 -25.78
CA ASP A 5 -10.72 -13.47 -25.15
C ASP A 5 -11.32 -13.72 -23.74
N ARG A 6 -12.02 -14.84 -23.58
CA ARG A 6 -12.58 -15.26 -22.27
C ARG A 6 -11.56 -15.81 -21.28
N ARG A 7 -10.38 -16.25 -21.74
CA ARG A 7 -9.29 -16.66 -20.83
C ARG A 7 -8.52 -15.42 -20.39
N ASP A 8 -8.19 -14.55 -21.33
CA ASP A 8 -7.48 -13.30 -21.07
C ASP A 8 -8.24 -12.40 -20.08
N GLY A 9 -9.57 -12.26 -20.24
CA GLY A 9 -10.41 -11.52 -19.29
C GLY A 9 -10.52 -12.17 -17.89
N ARG A 10 -10.43 -13.51 -17.79
CA ARG A 10 -10.39 -14.20 -16.48
C ARG A 10 -9.05 -14.03 -15.79
N ASP A 11 -7.97 -14.15 -16.56
CA ASP A 11 -6.61 -13.99 -16.05
C ASP A 11 -6.37 -12.53 -15.61
N ARG A 12 -6.90 -11.55 -16.37
CA ARG A 12 -6.89 -10.13 -15.95
C ARG A 12 -7.68 -9.90 -14.66
N LEU A 13 -8.90 -10.44 -14.55
CA LEU A 13 -9.72 -10.31 -13.34
C LEU A 13 -9.01 -10.90 -12.11
N ASP A 14 -8.39 -12.07 -12.26
CA ASP A 14 -7.64 -12.72 -11.19
C ASP A 14 -6.44 -11.88 -10.75
N ARG A 15 -5.70 -11.27 -11.69
CA ARG A 15 -4.60 -10.34 -11.39
C ARG A 15 -5.07 -9.06 -10.72
N VAL A 16 -6.18 -8.45 -11.16
CA VAL A 16 -6.77 -7.27 -10.52
C VAL A 16 -7.20 -7.58 -9.08
N ARG A 17 -7.86 -8.72 -8.85
CA ARG A 17 -8.19 -9.19 -7.49
C ARG A 17 -6.94 -9.48 -6.67
N GLY A 18 -5.90 -10.02 -7.30
CA GLY A 18 -4.60 -10.27 -6.71
C GLY A 18 -3.93 -8.99 -6.23
N ALA A 19 -3.98 -7.90 -7.02
CA ALA A 19 -3.46 -6.59 -6.62
C ALA A 19 -4.15 -6.05 -5.36
N PHE A 20 -5.49 -6.13 -5.31
CA PHE A 20 -6.28 -5.64 -4.19
C PHE A 20 -6.08 -6.49 -2.92
N ALA A 21 -6.18 -7.81 -3.05
CA ALA A 21 -5.98 -8.72 -1.93
C ALA A 21 -4.53 -8.69 -1.42
N GLY A 22 -3.57 -8.59 -2.33
CA GLY A 22 -2.16 -8.50 -2.02
C GLY A 22 -1.84 -7.22 -1.26
N LEU A 23 -2.38 -6.07 -1.69
CA LEU A 23 -2.27 -4.81 -0.95
C LEU A 23 -2.86 -4.92 0.46
N ALA A 24 -4.08 -5.45 0.56
CA ALA A 24 -4.78 -5.61 1.82
C ALA A 24 -4.07 -6.58 2.79
N ALA A 25 -3.39 -7.61 2.27
CA ALA A 25 -2.57 -8.51 3.05
C ALA A 25 -1.25 -7.87 3.51
N GLY A 26 -0.62 -7.04 2.67
CA GLY A 26 0.54 -6.25 3.04
C GLY A 26 0.22 -5.25 4.15
N ASP A 27 -0.82 -4.43 3.95
CA ASP A 27 -1.38 -3.52 4.96
C ASP A 27 -1.62 -4.25 6.29
N ALA A 28 -2.37 -5.36 6.25
CA ALA A 28 -2.66 -6.18 7.42
C ALA A 28 -1.42 -6.80 8.11
N ALA A 29 -0.32 -6.99 7.40
CA ALA A 29 0.94 -7.52 7.95
C ALA A 29 1.78 -6.42 8.62
N GLY A 30 1.58 -5.15 8.23
CA GLY A 30 2.21 -3.99 8.84
C GLY A 30 1.83 -3.81 10.30
N TRP A 31 2.80 -3.44 11.14
CA TRP A 31 2.52 -3.13 12.55
C TRP A 31 1.51 -1.98 12.77
N PRO A 32 1.40 -0.96 11.88
CA PRO A 32 0.42 0.11 12.04
C PRO A 32 -1.04 -0.36 11.93
N ALA A 33 -1.34 -1.41 11.17
CA ALA A 33 -2.71 -1.85 10.91
C ALA A 33 -3.50 -2.17 12.20
N ALA A 34 -2.86 -2.85 13.16
CA ALA A 34 -3.46 -3.12 14.47
C ALA A 34 -3.75 -1.81 15.25
N ARG A 35 -2.91 -0.78 15.10
CA ARG A 35 -3.13 0.53 15.72
C ARG A 35 -4.25 1.30 15.02
N HIS A 36 -4.29 1.31 13.68
CA HIS A 36 -5.38 1.91 12.90
C HIS A 36 -6.72 1.31 13.29
N ARG A 37 -6.82 -0.02 13.32
CA ARG A 37 -8.05 -0.75 13.66
C ARG A 37 -8.42 -0.65 15.14
N SER A 38 -7.46 -0.41 16.04
CA SER A 38 -7.75 -0.12 17.46
C SER A 38 -8.63 1.13 17.65
N SER A 39 -8.76 1.97 16.64
CA SER A 39 -9.70 3.10 16.64
C SER A 39 -11.16 2.69 16.79
N LEU A 40 -11.51 1.47 16.36
CA LEU A 40 -12.84 0.88 16.48
C LEU A 40 -13.17 0.43 17.91
N LEU A 41 -12.18 0.38 18.80
CA LEU A 41 -12.37 0.13 20.22
C LEU A 41 -12.72 1.43 20.98
N ALA A 42 -13.21 1.28 22.19
CA ALA A 42 -13.48 2.40 23.08
C ALA A 42 -12.20 3.22 23.34
N GLY A 43 -12.31 4.55 23.30
CA GLY A 43 -11.13 5.44 23.36
C GLY A 43 -10.26 5.30 24.61
N TRP A 44 -10.81 4.76 25.72
CA TRP A 44 -10.05 4.53 26.94
C TRP A 44 -8.98 3.43 26.79
N SER A 45 -9.18 2.41 25.93
CA SER A 45 -8.18 1.35 25.75
C SER A 45 -6.95 1.90 25.01
N ARG A 46 -7.15 2.76 24.02
CA ARG A 46 -6.06 3.49 23.35
C ARG A 46 -5.34 4.47 24.27
N ARG A 47 -6.08 5.16 25.15
CA ARG A 47 -5.48 6.03 26.16
C ARG A 47 -4.58 5.22 27.11
N LEU A 48 -5.10 4.13 27.65
CA LEU A 48 -4.37 3.25 28.56
C LEU A 48 -3.14 2.62 27.90
N HIS A 49 -3.22 2.24 26.62
CA HIS A 49 -2.04 1.76 25.87
C HIS A 49 -0.90 2.80 25.88
N ARG A 50 -1.20 4.09 25.67
CA ARG A 50 -0.18 5.16 25.73
C ARG A 50 0.35 5.41 27.15
N GLU A 51 -0.52 5.32 28.15
CA GLU A 51 -0.11 5.42 29.56
C GLU A 51 0.84 4.26 29.94
N LEU A 52 0.58 3.04 29.45
CA LEU A 52 1.45 1.89 29.66
C LEU A 52 2.79 2.02 28.91
N ASP A 53 2.81 2.70 27.77
CA ASP A 53 4.02 2.91 26.98
C ASP A 53 4.94 3.90 27.70
N ALA A 54 4.39 5.02 28.18
CA ALA A 54 5.09 5.97 29.04
C ALA A 54 5.57 5.30 30.34
N PHE A 55 4.75 4.46 30.96
CA PHE A 55 5.17 3.68 32.13
C PHE A 55 6.35 2.76 31.80
N ALA A 56 6.33 2.07 30.67
CA ALA A 56 7.42 1.18 30.27
C ALA A 56 8.74 1.96 30.09
N GLU A 57 8.68 3.14 29.47
CA GLU A 57 9.82 4.04 29.32
C GLU A 57 10.37 4.53 30.67
N GLU A 58 9.49 5.08 31.53
CA GLU A 58 9.87 5.62 32.84
C GLU A 58 10.45 4.57 33.79
N HIS A 59 10.02 3.32 33.65
CA HIS A 59 10.42 2.20 34.51
C HIS A 59 11.43 1.24 33.86
N GLN A 60 12.01 1.60 32.71
CA GLN A 60 13.04 0.80 32.02
C GLN A 60 12.56 -0.64 31.72
N VAL A 61 11.28 -0.80 31.38
CA VAL A 61 10.67 -2.09 31.04
C VAL A 61 10.83 -2.35 29.54
N THR A 62 11.41 -3.49 29.18
CA THR A 62 11.63 -3.87 27.77
C THR A 62 10.40 -4.44 27.08
N THR A 63 9.36 -4.79 27.85
CA THR A 63 8.08 -5.25 27.30
C THR A 63 7.27 -4.05 26.85
N LEU A 64 7.17 -3.86 25.53
CA LEU A 64 6.35 -2.80 24.95
C LEU A 64 4.87 -3.21 25.01
N PRO A 65 3.97 -2.33 25.48
CA PRO A 65 2.55 -2.60 25.41
C PRO A 65 2.12 -2.70 23.94
N VAL A 66 1.12 -3.52 23.66
CA VAL A 66 0.46 -3.63 22.36
C VAL A 66 -1.01 -3.21 22.48
N PRO A 67 -1.69 -2.83 21.38
CA PRO A 67 -3.13 -2.63 21.41
C PRO A 67 -3.85 -3.84 22.02
N PHE A 68 -4.84 -3.59 22.88
CA PHE A 68 -5.59 -4.65 23.59
C PHE A 68 -7.08 -4.31 23.71
N ALA A 69 -7.91 -5.34 23.87
CA ALA A 69 -9.35 -5.25 23.99
C ALA A 69 -9.81 -5.87 25.32
N LEU A 70 -9.72 -5.09 26.41
CA LEU A 70 -10.23 -5.51 27.72
C LEU A 70 -11.74 -5.24 27.80
N ASN A 71 -12.53 -6.29 28.05
CA ASN A 71 -14.01 -6.27 28.08
C ASN A 71 -14.64 -5.74 26.77
N GLN A 72 -14.00 -5.99 25.63
CA GLN A 72 -14.43 -5.55 24.30
C GLN A 72 -14.20 -6.67 23.26
N PRO A 73 -14.85 -6.62 22.09
CA PRO A 73 -14.54 -7.55 21.00
C PRO A 73 -13.08 -7.44 20.55
N VAL A 74 -12.43 -8.60 20.34
CA VAL A 74 -11.02 -8.66 19.90
C VAL A 74 -10.85 -8.53 18.37
N ALA A 75 -11.95 -8.58 17.61
CA ALA A 75 -11.93 -8.58 16.15
C ALA A 75 -11.17 -7.40 15.50
N PRO A 76 -11.21 -6.16 16.03
CA PRO A 76 -10.39 -5.08 15.49
C PRO A 76 -8.88 -5.32 15.59
N LEU A 77 -8.44 -6.12 16.56
CA LEU A 77 -7.01 -6.40 16.81
C LEU A 77 -6.52 -7.69 16.14
N ALA A 78 -7.41 -8.49 15.56
CA ALA A 78 -7.00 -9.58 14.69
C ALA A 78 -6.37 -9.01 13.42
N ALA A 79 -5.41 -9.73 12.84
CA ALA A 79 -4.81 -9.38 11.55
C ALA A 79 -5.91 -9.07 10.52
N GLY A 80 -5.76 -7.99 9.77
CA GLY A 80 -6.75 -7.59 8.78
C GLY A 80 -6.46 -6.21 8.22
N PRO A 81 -7.05 -5.88 7.06
CA PRO A 81 -6.78 -4.66 6.33
C PRO A 81 -7.14 -3.42 7.15
N SER A 82 -6.43 -2.33 6.89
CA SER A 82 -6.61 -1.05 7.57
C SER A 82 -6.71 0.11 6.57
N ASP A 83 -5.95 1.18 6.76
CA ASP A 83 -6.06 2.42 6.03
C ASP A 83 -5.72 2.27 4.55
N ASP A 84 -4.64 1.59 4.20
CA ASP A 84 -4.20 1.44 2.81
C ASP A 84 -5.25 0.72 1.95
N ALA A 85 -5.81 -0.38 2.47
CA ALA A 85 -6.89 -1.10 1.79
C ALA A 85 -8.19 -0.28 1.68
N GLU A 86 -8.53 0.52 2.69
CA GLU A 86 -9.73 1.37 2.67
C GLU A 86 -9.58 2.55 1.69
N TRP A 87 -8.42 3.19 1.65
CA TRP A 87 -8.14 4.26 0.69
C TRP A 87 -8.04 3.74 -0.75
N LEU A 88 -7.52 2.52 -0.96
CA LEU A 88 -7.60 1.83 -2.24
C LEU A 88 -9.07 1.61 -2.66
N ALA A 89 -9.88 1.05 -1.77
CA ALA A 89 -11.28 0.73 -2.02
C ALA A 89 -12.11 1.98 -2.34
N TRP A 90 -11.95 3.05 -1.56
CA TRP A 90 -12.60 4.33 -1.80
C TRP A 90 -12.21 4.92 -3.15
N THR A 91 -10.93 4.81 -3.52
CA THR A 91 -10.45 5.26 -4.82
C THR A 91 -11.14 4.49 -5.94
N ALA A 92 -11.17 3.16 -5.87
CA ALA A 92 -11.83 2.31 -6.86
C ALA A 92 -13.34 2.62 -7.00
N LEU A 93 -14.04 2.87 -5.89
CA LEU A 93 -15.46 3.22 -5.89
C LEU A 93 -15.74 4.62 -6.46
N THR A 94 -14.78 5.53 -6.38
CA THR A 94 -14.92 6.93 -6.83
C THR A 94 -14.13 7.22 -8.10
N ILE A 95 -13.48 6.23 -8.72
CA ILE A 95 -12.48 6.40 -9.78
C ILE A 95 -13.01 7.12 -11.04
N ARG A 96 -14.33 7.07 -11.27
CA ARG A 96 -15.00 7.71 -12.42
C ARG A 96 -15.51 9.12 -12.15
N GLN A 97 -15.25 9.67 -10.97
CA GLN A 97 -15.73 10.98 -10.54
C GLN A 97 -14.61 12.02 -10.68
N ASP A 98 -14.97 13.30 -10.75
CA ASP A 98 -14.00 14.39 -10.62
C ASP A 98 -13.26 14.23 -9.28
N ARG A 99 -11.92 14.14 -9.34
CA ARG A 99 -11.13 13.78 -8.14
C ARG A 99 -11.23 14.87 -7.08
N ALA A 100 -11.14 16.14 -7.47
CA ALA A 100 -11.24 17.24 -6.53
C ALA A 100 -12.64 17.34 -5.88
N GLU A 101 -13.71 17.06 -6.61
CA GLU A 101 -15.06 16.94 -6.04
C GLU A 101 -15.16 15.73 -5.09
N ALA A 102 -14.62 14.58 -5.49
CA ALA A 102 -14.66 13.37 -4.67
C ALA A 102 -13.96 13.55 -3.32
N PHE A 103 -12.75 14.11 -3.32
CA PHE A 103 -12.05 14.50 -2.09
C PHE A 103 -12.77 15.62 -1.35
N GLY A 104 -13.27 16.64 -2.07
CA GLY A 104 -13.98 17.78 -1.46
C GLY A 104 -15.17 17.37 -0.60
N ARG A 105 -15.85 16.26 -0.90
CA ARG A 105 -16.93 15.72 -0.06
C ARG A 105 -16.47 15.08 1.25
N LEU A 106 -15.17 14.81 1.40
CA LEU A 106 -14.56 14.36 2.66
C LEU A 106 -14.11 15.53 3.55
N ALA A 107 -13.96 16.73 2.99
CA ALA A 107 -13.51 17.89 3.75
C ALA A 107 -14.49 18.23 4.89
N GLY A 108 -13.94 18.48 6.09
CA GLY A 108 -14.73 18.82 7.28
C GLY A 108 -15.42 17.63 7.97
N ARG A 109 -15.28 16.39 7.47
CA ARG A 109 -15.74 15.19 8.19
C ARG A 109 -14.86 14.94 9.42
N ASP A 110 -15.48 14.56 10.54
CA ASP A 110 -14.82 14.23 11.81
C ASP A 110 -14.70 12.71 12.05
N ASP A 111 -15.29 11.91 11.17
CA ASP A 111 -15.36 10.45 11.22
C ASP A 111 -14.38 9.76 10.25
N VAL A 112 -13.67 10.53 9.42
CA VAL A 112 -12.65 10.03 8.49
C VAL A 112 -11.29 9.99 9.19
N ARG A 113 -10.43 9.04 8.80
CA ARG A 113 -8.99 9.07 9.10
C ARG A 113 -8.21 9.04 7.81
N ALA A 114 -7.26 9.96 7.72
CA ALA A 114 -6.42 10.12 6.56
C ALA A 114 -5.00 10.47 7.01
N ARG A 115 -4.05 10.32 6.10
CA ARG A 115 -2.68 10.80 6.30
C ARG A 115 -2.63 12.32 6.32
N ILE A 116 -1.53 12.86 6.82
CA ILE A 116 -1.38 14.31 6.95
C ILE A 116 -1.47 14.99 5.58
N SER A 117 -0.91 14.38 4.53
CA SER A 117 -1.00 14.91 3.17
C SER A 117 -2.44 15.07 2.67
N VAL A 118 -3.26 14.05 2.92
CA VAL A 118 -4.67 14.03 2.55
C VAL A 118 -5.43 15.08 3.36
N TRP A 119 -5.21 15.17 4.68
CA TRP A 119 -5.85 16.21 5.50
C TRP A 119 -5.50 17.62 5.04
N ALA A 120 -4.22 17.91 4.82
CA ALA A 120 -3.78 19.21 4.32
C ALA A 120 -4.41 19.56 2.96
N ALA A 121 -4.56 18.56 2.09
CA ALA A 121 -5.23 18.74 0.81
C ALA A 121 -6.75 18.97 0.95
N LEU A 122 -7.43 18.29 1.87
CA LEU A 122 -8.83 18.52 2.18
C LEU A 122 -9.06 19.94 2.72
N ASP A 123 -8.19 20.42 3.60
CA ASP A 123 -8.22 21.80 4.11
C ASP A 123 -7.98 22.81 2.99
N ASN A 124 -7.02 22.53 2.10
CA ASN A 124 -6.76 23.35 0.91
C ASN A 124 -7.98 23.41 -0.02
N LEU A 125 -8.66 22.29 -0.28
CA LEU A 125 -9.87 22.23 -1.09
C LEU A 125 -11.02 23.01 -0.44
N ALA A 126 -11.19 22.89 0.89
CA ALA A 126 -12.19 23.64 1.65
C ALA A 126 -11.93 25.16 1.59
N ALA A 127 -10.65 25.56 1.52
CA ALA A 127 -10.23 26.94 1.31
C ALA A 127 -10.30 27.41 -0.15
N GLY A 128 -10.79 26.57 -1.07
CA GLY A 128 -10.97 26.91 -2.49
C GLY A 128 -9.72 26.74 -3.35
N LYS A 129 -8.61 26.23 -2.82
CA LYS A 129 -7.46 25.85 -3.65
C LYS A 129 -7.80 24.59 -4.44
N ARG A 130 -7.41 24.56 -5.72
CA ARG A 130 -7.66 23.43 -6.62
C ARG A 130 -6.34 22.69 -6.92
N PRO A 131 -6.39 21.41 -7.35
CA PRO A 131 -5.20 20.73 -7.86
C PRO A 131 -4.57 21.53 -9.03
N PRO A 132 -3.23 21.54 -9.17
CA PRO A 132 -2.26 20.82 -8.33
C PRO A 132 -1.91 21.54 -7.02
N ALA A 133 -2.34 22.80 -6.83
CA ALA A 133 -1.99 23.58 -5.63
C ALA A 133 -2.53 22.96 -4.32
N SER A 134 -3.67 22.26 -4.36
CA SER A 134 -4.20 21.57 -3.19
C SER A 134 -3.26 20.47 -2.67
N GLY A 135 -2.59 19.76 -3.58
CA GLY A 135 -1.64 18.69 -3.25
C GLY A 135 -0.22 19.18 -3.04
N HIS A 136 0.17 20.28 -3.70
CA HIS A 136 1.50 20.88 -3.60
C HIS A 136 1.69 21.75 -2.35
N ASP A 137 0.72 22.60 -2.01
CA ASP A 137 0.81 23.52 -0.86
C ASP A 137 0.50 22.79 0.46
N ASN A 138 1.24 21.71 0.70
CA ASN A 138 1.07 20.75 1.76
C ASN A 138 2.48 20.36 2.26
N PRO A 139 2.78 20.44 3.57
CA PRO A 139 4.10 20.11 4.11
C PRO A 139 4.49 18.64 3.94
N HIS A 140 3.54 17.77 3.59
CA HIS A 140 3.70 16.33 3.42
C HIS A 140 3.36 15.85 2.00
N HIS A 141 3.46 16.73 1.01
CA HIS A 141 3.09 16.42 -0.38
C HIS A 141 3.87 15.26 -1.01
N PHE A 142 5.06 14.95 -0.48
CA PHE A 142 5.97 13.92 -0.96
C PHE A 142 5.68 12.51 -0.42
N ASP A 143 4.64 12.35 0.42
CA ASP A 143 4.29 11.04 0.99
C ASP A 143 3.65 10.09 -0.03
N ASP A 144 3.46 8.83 0.34
CA ASP A 144 3.00 7.77 -0.56
C ASP A 144 1.48 7.53 -0.56
N ALA A 145 0.69 8.48 -0.05
CA ALA A 145 -0.77 8.35 0.02
C ALA A 145 -1.39 8.15 -1.37
N ALA A 146 -0.87 8.87 -2.36
CA ALA A 146 -1.28 8.71 -3.75
C ALA A 146 -0.78 7.40 -4.38
N ALA A 147 0.36 6.84 -3.93
CA ALA A 147 0.90 5.60 -4.46
C ALA A 147 0.02 4.38 -4.12
N VAL A 148 -0.52 4.33 -2.90
CA VAL A 148 -1.49 3.33 -2.48
C VAL A 148 -2.76 3.38 -3.34
N ARG A 149 -3.30 4.58 -3.55
CA ARG A 149 -4.51 4.78 -4.37
C ARG A 149 -4.27 4.49 -5.85
N ALA A 150 -3.07 4.78 -6.35
CA ALA A 150 -2.68 4.56 -7.75
C ALA A 150 -2.71 3.09 -8.17
N VAL A 151 -2.70 2.14 -7.22
CA VAL A 151 -2.93 0.71 -7.51
C VAL A 151 -4.30 0.49 -8.17
N ALA A 152 -5.36 1.20 -7.77
CA ALA A 152 -6.67 1.11 -8.41
C ALA A 152 -6.65 1.66 -9.85
N PHE A 153 -5.89 2.73 -10.09
CA PHE A 153 -5.72 3.31 -11.43
C PHE A 153 -4.95 2.36 -12.36
N GLY A 154 -3.84 1.80 -11.89
CA GLY A 154 -3.09 0.78 -12.63
C GLY A 154 -3.96 -0.45 -12.95
N ALA A 155 -4.72 -0.95 -11.97
CA ALA A 155 -5.65 -2.07 -12.16
C ALA A 155 -6.73 -1.77 -13.21
N ALA A 156 -7.21 -0.53 -13.27
CA ALA A 156 -8.20 -0.07 -14.24
C ALA A 156 -7.60 0.32 -15.61
N GLY A 157 -6.26 0.34 -15.76
CA GLY A 157 -5.60 0.84 -16.96
C GLY A 157 -5.77 2.36 -17.17
N LEU A 158 -5.84 3.13 -16.08
CA LEU A 158 -6.06 4.58 -16.07
C LEU A 158 -4.83 5.32 -15.55
N ASP A 159 -4.70 6.59 -15.94
CA ASP A 159 -3.66 7.49 -15.43
C ASP A 159 -4.03 8.03 -14.03
N PRO A 160 -3.18 7.86 -12.99
CA PRO A 160 -3.45 8.36 -11.65
C PRO A 160 -3.20 9.87 -11.48
N LEU A 161 -2.67 10.58 -12.47
CA LEU A 161 -2.14 11.93 -12.29
C LEU A 161 -3.15 12.91 -11.69
N GLU A 162 -4.39 12.92 -12.17
CA GLU A 162 -5.44 13.80 -11.66
C GLU A 162 -5.80 13.50 -10.20
N ASP A 163 -5.72 12.24 -9.75
CA ASP A 163 -5.91 11.86 -8.35
C ASP A 163 -4.72 12.26 -7.48
N ALA A 164 -3.50 11.94 -7.96
CA ALA A 164 -2.28 12.16 -7.22
C ALA A 164 -2.08 13.66 -6.92
N CYS A 165 -2.31 14.53 -7.91
CA CYS A 165 -2.19 15.98 -7.75
C CYS A 165 -3.23 16.60 -6.81
N VAL A 166 -4.26 15.86 -6.38
CA VAL A 166 -5.18 16.38 -5.37
C VAL A 166 -4.48 16.49 -4.02
N THR A 167 -3.70 15.48 -3.63
CA THR A 167 -3.13 15.36 -2.28
C THR A 167 -1.62 15.46 -2.20
N ASN A 168 -0.92 15.20 -3.31
CA ASN A 168 0.52 15.05 -3.36
C ASN A 168 1.15 15.90 -4.47
N ALA A 169 2.47 16.05 -4.40
CA ALA A 169 3.32 16.67 -5.40
C ALA A 169 4.70 16.00 -5.40
N GLU A 170 5.54 16.34 -6.40
CA GLU A 170 6.92 15.85 -6.50
C GLU A 170 7.02 14.32 -6.38
N ASP A 171 7.84 13.80 -5.46
CA ASP A 171 8.04 12.37 -5.24
C ASP A 171 6.74 11.62 -4.94
N GLY A 172 5.75 12.25 -4.31
CA GLY A 172 4.45 11.63 -4.05
C GLY A 172 3.66 11.38 -5.33
N VAL A 173 3.72 12.30 -6.30
CA VAL A 173 3.10 12.12 -7.63
C VAL A 173 3.90 11.14 -8.47
N LEU A 174 5.23 11.23 -8.46
CA LEU A 174 6.10 10.30 -9.17
C LEU A 174 5.89 8.86 -8.69
N GLY A 175 5.79 8.65 -7.36
CA GLY A 175 5.50 7.36 -6.76
C GLY A 175 4.14 6.80 -7.19
N ALA A 176 3.11 7.65 -7.26
CA ALA A 176 1.79 7.26 -7.77
C ALA A 176 1.84 6.80 -9.23
N VAL A 177 2.48 7.57 -10.11
CA VAL A 177 2.61 7.20 -11.53
C VAL A 177 3.42 5.92 -11.70
N ALA A 178 4.51 5.75 -10.94
CA ALA A 178 5.33 4.54 -10.97
C ALA A 178 4.53 3.28 -10.56
N MET A 179 3.79 3.36 -9.45
CA MET A 179 2.94 2.25 -8.99
C MET A 179 1.84 1.90 -9.99
N ALA A 180 1.14 2.89 -10.54
CA ALA A 180 0.11 2.64 -11.55
C ALA A 180 0.67 1.97 -12.80
N ARG A 181 1.86 2.39 -13.28
CA ARG A 181 2.51 1.79 -14.45
C ARG A 181 2.94 0.34 -14.20
N ALA A 182 3.54 0.05 -13.05
CA ALA A 182 3.91 -1.33 -12.70
C ALA A 182 2.66 -2.22 -12.59
N VAL A 183 1.62 -1.78 -11.88
CA VAL A 183 0.38 -2.55 -11.74
C VAL A 183 -0.31 -2.73 -13.09
N ALA A 184 -0.38 -1.69 -13.94
CA ALA A 184 -0.96 -1.80 -15.27
C ALA A 184 -0.23 -2.86 -16.11
N ALA A 185 1.10 -2.82 -16.16
CA ALA A 185 1.90 -3.82 -16.86
C ALA A 185 1.63 -5.25 -16.34
N LEU A 186 1.57 -5.44 -15.02
CA LEU A 186 1.26 -6.73 -14.41
C LEU A 186 -0.18 -7.18 -14.73
N THR A 187 -1.16 -6.29 -14.75
CA THR A 187 -2.55 -6.65 -15.11
C THR A 187 -2.66 -7.18 -16.54
N GLU A 188 -1.81 -6.67 -17.44
CA GLU A 188 -1.66 -7.13 -18.83
C GLU A 188 -0.80 -8.39 -18.96
N GLY A 189 -0.27 -8.92 -17.86
CA GLY A 189 0.49 -10.17 -17.82
C GLY A 189 1.99 -10.00 -18.12
N ALA A 190 2.52 -8.78 -18.02
CA ALA A 190 3.96 -8.55 -18.14
C ALA A 190 4.75 -9.25 -17.01
N ALA A 191 6.02 -9.54 -17.25
CA ALA A 191 6.90 -10.06 -16.20
C ALA A 191 7.21 -8.97 -15.16
N MET A 192 7.55 -9.37 -13.93
CA MET A 192 7.91 -8.44 -12.86
C MET A 192 9.03 -7.48 -13.26
N ALA A 193 10.05 -7.97 -13.99
CA ALA A 193 11.14 -7.13 -14.49
C ALA A 193 10.64 -6.01 -15.41
N ASP A 194 9.72 -6.32 -16.33
CA ASP A 194 9.13 -5.34 -17.24
C ASP A 194 8.25 -4.32 -16.49
N ALA A 195 7.53 -4.77 -15.47
CA ALA A 195 6.74 -3.90 -14.59
C ALA A 195 7.61 -2.94 -13.78
N VAL A 196 8.75 -3.42 -13.26
CA VAL A 196 9.74 -2.60 -12.56
C VAL A 196 10.35 -1.56 -13.50
N GLU A 197 10.72 -1.94 -14.73
CA GLU A 197 11.22 -0.98 -15.73
C GLU A 197 10.15 0.05 -16.12
N ALA A 198 8.88 -0.34 -16.23
CA ALA A 198 7.77 0.57 -16.48
C ALA A 198 7.61 1.62 -15.34
N ALA A 199 7.77 1.20 -14.09
CA ALA A 199 7.83 2.09 -12.94
C ALA A 199 9.05 3.02 -13.00
N LEU A 200 10.25 2.50 -13.24
CA LEU A 200 11.48 3.31 -13.34
C LEU A 200 11.41 4.36 -14.45
N GLY A 201 10.70 4.08 -15.55
CA GLY A 201 10.42 5.04 -16.61
C GLY A 201 9.56 6.25 -16.17
N ALA A 202 8.96 6.21 -14.97
CA ALA A 202 8.27 7.34 -14.34
C ALA A 202 9.14 8.07 -13.30
N LEU A 203 10.34 7.58 -13.00
CA LEU A 203 11.19 8.06 -11.90
C LEU A 203 12.50 8.67 -12.46
N PRO A 204 12.55 9.99 -12.72
CA PRO A 204 13.75 10.69 -13.14
C PRO A 204 14.92 10.44 -12.19
N GLN A 205 16.14 10.29 -12.72
CA GLN A 205 17.30 9.93 -11.89
C GLN A 205 17.76 11.05 -10.95
N ASP A 206 17.41 12.30 -11.27
CA ASP A 206 17.74 13.50 -10.52
C ASP A 206 16.73 13.85 -9.41
N THR A 207 15.73 13.00 -9.17
CA THR A 207 14.82 13.10 -8.02
C THR A 207 15.23 12.13 -6.90
N ALA A 208 14.84 12.41 -5.66
CA ALA A 208 15.18 11.55 -4.54
C ALA A 208 14.56 10.15 -4.69
N ILE A 209 13.28 10.06 -5.08
CA ILE A 209 12.63 8.77 -5.36
C ILE A 209 13.30 7.98 -6.49
N GLY A 210 13.78 8.64 -7.55
CA GLY A 210 14.40 7.96 -8.67
C GLY A 210 15.82 7.49 -8.38
N HIS A 211 16.56 8.22 -7.56
CA HIS A 211 17.83 7.76 -7.01
C HIS A 211 17.61 6.55 -6.10
N ALA A 212 16.73 6.69 -5.09
CA ALA A 212 16.42 5.65 -4.13
C ALA A 212 15.90 4.36 -4.78
N ALA A 213 15.05 4.44 -5.82
CA ALA A 213 14.57 3.27 -6.56
C ALA A 213 15.70 2.43 -7.15
N ARG A 214 16.70 3.08 -7.75
CA ARG A 214 17.84 2.42 -8.39
C ARG A 214 18.81 1.84 -7.35
N GLU A 215 19.02 2.53 -6.24
CA GLU A 215 19.83 2.03 -5.12
C GLU A 215 19.17 0.83 -4.44
N ALA A 216 17.86 0.91 -4.16
CA ALA A 216 17.07 -0.17 -3.57
C ALA A 216 17.14 -1.45 -4.43
N LEU A 217 16.92 -1.32 -5.75
CA LEU A 217 17.02 -2.44 -6.68
C LEU A 217 18.42 -3.05 -6.71
N THR A 218 19.46 -2.20 -6.71
CA THR A 218 20.85 -2.67 -6.68
C THR A 218 21.14 -3.45 -5.40
N ALA A 219 20.73 -2.93 -4.24
CA ALA A 219 20.90 -3.56 -2.94
C ALA A 219 20.15 -4.90 -2.85
N ALA A 220 18.89 -4.94 -3.27
CA ALA A 220 18.06 -6.15 -3.20
C ALA A 220 18.56 -7.25 -4.16
N ARG A 221 18.95 -6.89 -5.39
CA ARG A 221 19.53 -7.84 -6.36
C ARG A 221 20.85 -8.41 -5.88
N ALA A 222 21.70 -7.59 -5.25
CA ALA A 222 22.96 -8.05 -4.67
C ALA A 222 22.74 -9.01 -3.48
N ALA A 223 21.69 -8.80 -2.69
CA ALA A 223 21.35 -9.68 -1.57
C ALA A 223 20.73 -11.03 -2.01
N GLY A 224 20.10 -11.09 -3.19
CA GLY A 224 19.65 -12.32 -3.84
C GLY A 224 18.35 -12.94 -3.30
N SER A 225 17.79 -12.46 -2.19
CA SER A 225 16.45 -12.82 -1.71
C SER A 225 15.83 -11.68 -0.88
N PRO A 226 14.48 -11.60 -0.77
CA PRO A 226 13.82 -10.52 -0.04
C PRO A 226 14.28 -10.37 1.41
N PHE A 227 14.34 -11.46 2.17
CA PHE A 227 14.72 -11.39 3.59
C PHE A 227 16.20 -10.99 3.75
N ALA A 228 17.09 -11.50 2.90
CA ALA A 228 18.49 -11.10 2.91
C ALA A 228 18.70 -9.63 2.52
N ALA A 229 17.77 -9.04 1.76
CA ALA A 229 17.84 -7.64 1.34
C ALA A 229 17.50 -6.65 2.47
N VAL A 230 16.82 -7.07 3.53
CA VAL A 230 16.32 -6.17 4.59
C VAL A 230 17.41 -5.26 5.17
N PRO A 231 18.59 -5.75 5.63
CA PRO A 231 19.63 -4.87 6.16
C PRO A 231 20.23 -3.94 5.11
N ALA A 232 20.33 -4.38 3.85
CA ALA A 232 20.90 -3.58 2.78
C ALA A 232 19.94 -2.47 2.33
N LEU A 233 18.63 -2.74 2.33
CA LEU A 233 17.59 -1.75 2.04
C LEU A 233 17.45 -0.73 3.17
N ASP A 234 17.53 -1.15 4.44
CA ASP A 234 17.58 -0.24 5.59
C ASP A 234 18.73 0.75 5.44
N ALA A 235 19.94 0.24 5.18
CA ALA A 235 21.14 1.08 5.05
C ALA A 235 21.13 1.99 3.81
N ALA A 236 20.51 1.56 2.71
CA ALA A 236 20.54 2.29 1.44
C ALA A 236 19.43 3.35 1.33
N VAL A 237 18.25 3.09 1.89
CA VAL A 237 17.03 3.87 1.57
C VAL A 237 16.42 4.54 2.80
N LEU A 238 16.58 3.96 3.99
CA LEU A 238 15.93 4.49 5.18
C LEU A 238 16.79 5.56 5.85
N ASP A 239 16.25 6.77 5.88
CA ASP A 239 16.82 7.87 6.65
C ASP A 239 16.30 7.81 8.09
N HIS A 240 17.19 7.51 9.04
CA HIS A 240 16.89 7.49 10.47
C HIS A 240 17.00 8.89 11.12
N VAL A 241 17.22 9.96 10.35
CA VAL A 241 17.29 11.35 10.83
C VAL A 241 15.90 11.93 11.13
N TYR A 242 14.86 11.52 10.40
CA TYR A 242 13.50 12.03 10.61
C TYR A 242 12.46 10.90 10.63
N SER A 243 11.57 10.93 11.62
CA SER A 243 10.52 9.92 11.79
C SER A 243 9.36 10.17 10.82
N TYR A 244 9.50 9.69 9.58
CA TYR A 244 8.46 9.80 8.57
C TYR A 244 8.33 8.52 7.72
N GLY A 245 7.57 7.56 8.24
CA GLY A 245 7.46 6.21 7.69
C GLY A 245 6.70 6.02 6.38
N VAL A 246 6.26 7.12 5.76
CA VAL A 246 5.37 7.13 4.58
C VAL A 246 5.92 7.99 3.44
N ALA A 247 7.23 8.24 3.41
CA ALA A 247 7.85 8.95 2.29
C ALA A 247 7.80 8.08 1.01
N ALA A 248 7.25 8.61 -0.09
CA ALA A 248 7.20 7.88 -1.36
C ALA A 248 8.59 7.52 -1.89
N ALA A 249 9.59 8.36 -1.62
CA ALA A 249 10.99 8.11 -1.93
C ALA A 249 11.62 6.93 -1.16
N GLN A 250 10.90 6.33 -0.21
CA GLN A 250 11.34 5.16 0.53
C GLN A 250 10.44 3.95 0.25
N THR A 251 9.13 4.11 0.41
CA THR A 251 8.18 2.99 0.35
C THR A 251 8.04 2.40 -1.05
N VAL A 252 7.97 3.24 -2.09
CA VAL A 252 7.86 2.78 -3.49
C VAL A 252 9.14 2.09 -3.97
N PRO A 253 10.36 2.67 -3.79
CA PRO A 253 11.63 1.98 -4.03
C PRO A 253 11.75 0.61 -3.37
N ILE A 254 11.44 0.52 -2.07
CA ILE A 254 11.50 -0.73 -1.31
C ILE A 254 10.53 -1.76 -1.88
N ALA A 255 9.30 -1.34 -2.21
CA ALA A 255 8.30 -2.24 -2.76
C ALA A 255 8.71 -2.81 -4.13
N LEU A 256 9.23 -1.98 -5.03
CA LEU A 256 9.75 -2.42 -6.33
C LEU A 256 10.93 -3.39 -6.14
N ALA A 257 11.86 -3.06 -5.25
CA ALA A 257 13.06 -3.87 -5.02
C ALA A 257 12.75 -5.24 -4.40
N LEU A 258 11.86 -5.30 -3.42
CA LEU A 258 11.46 -6.55 -2.79
C LEU A 258 10.60 -7.41 -3.71
N ALA A 259 9.74 -6.82 -4.54
CA ALA A 259 8.97 -7.55 -5.54
C ALA A 259 9.90 -8.16 -6.62
N ASP A 260 10.89 -7.39 -7.12
CA ASP A 260 11.92 -7.87 -8.06
C ASP A 260 12.75 -9.02 -7.46
N ALA A 261 13.23 -8.86 -6.23
CA ALA A 261 14.01 -9.87 -5.53
C ALA A 261 13.20 -11.14 -5.27
N ALA A 262 11.93 -11.03 -4.86
CA ALA A 262 11.07 -12.17 -4.56
C ALA A 262 10.79 -13.02 -5.80
N VAL A 263 10.54 -12.40 -6.95
CA VAL A 263 10.32 -13.14 -8.20
C VAL A 263 11.63 -13.73 -8.72
N SER A 264 12.75 -13.00 -8.60
CA SER A 264 14.06 -13.44 -9.09
C SER A 264 14.63 -14.60 -8.29
N SER A 265 14.45 -14.62 -6.96
CA SER A 265 15.03 -15.64 -6.08
C SER A 265 14.36 -17.02 -6.19
N ASN A 266 13.10 -17.07 -6.60
CA ASN A 266 12.31 -18.31 -6.62
C ASN A 266 12.38 -19.10 -7.94
N GLY A 267 13.13 -18.61 -8.94
CA GLY A 267 13.37 -19.31 -10.21
C GLY A 267 12.24 -19.23 -11.25
N ARG A 268 12.60 -19.20 -12.53
CA ARG A 268 11.68 -19.02 -13.68
C ARG A 268 10.92 -20.31 -14.05
N THR A 269 10.08 -20.84 -13.17
CA THR A 269 9.15 -21.93 -13.57
C THR A 269 7.70 -21.43 -13.48
N PRO A 270 7.17 -20.81 -14.55
CA PRO A 270 5.77 -20.42 -14.61
C PRO A 270 4.87 -21.65 -14.51
N GLY A 271 3.85 -21.60 -13.65
CA GLY A 271 2.75 -22.58 -13.65
C GLY A 271 2.62 -23.49 -12.42
N VAL A 272 3.32 -23.21 -11.33
CA VAL A 272 3.09 -23.89 -10.04
C VAL A 272 2.50 -22.88 -9.06
N GLU A 273 1.26 -23.09 -8.61
CA GLU A 273 0.56 -22.23 -7.61
C GLU A 273 1.44 -21.93 -6.38
N GLU A 274 2.31 -22.88 -6.03
CA GLU A 274 3.27 -22.83 -4.92
C GLU A 274 4.28 -21.67 -5.06
N PHE A 275 4.69 -21.31 -6.29
CA PHE A 275 5.64 -20.22 -6.54
C PHE A 275 5.03 -18.84 -6.23
N GLY A 276 3.75 -18.63 -6.56
CA GLY A 276 3.06 -17.36 -6.31
C GLY A 276 2.94 -17.08 -4.81
N ALA A 277 2.57 -18.10 -4.03
CA ALA A 277 2.46 -17.99 -2.57
C ALA A 277 3.81 -17.77 -1.88
N GLU A 278 4.88 -18.43 -2.33
CA GLU A 278 6.22 -18.28 -1.75
C GLU A 278 6.82 -16.91 -2.02
N ALA A 279 6.80 -16.44 -3.28
CA ALA A 279 7.30 -15.11 -3.63
C ALA A 279 6.50 -14.02 -2.90
N PHE A 280 5.17 -14.14 -2.87
CA PHE A 280 4.29 -13.24 -2.14
C PHE A 280 4.64 -13.17 -0.64
N GLY A 281 4.74 -14.32 0.02
CA GLY A 281 5.07 -14.41 1.44
C GLY A 281 6.45 -13.84 1.76
N ALA A 282 7.46 -14.16 0.95
CA ALA A 282 8.83 -13.68 1.14
C ALA A 282 8.94 -12.15 0.98
N GLY A 283 8.30 -11.58 -0.04
CA GLY A 283 8.32 -10.14 -0.29
C GLY A 283 7.59 -9.34 0.79
N VAL A 284 6.34 -9.73 1.11
CA VAL A 284 5.52 -9.02 2.12
C VAL A 284 6.15 -9.10 3.51
N SER A 285 6.65 -10.28 3.92
CA SER A 285 7.29 -10.42 5.22
C SER A 285 8.60 -9.63 5.33
N ALA A 286 9.42 -9.61 4.28
CA ALA A 286 10.63 -8.79 4.24
C ALA A 286 10.32 -7.30 4.33
N ALA A 287 9.29 -6.83 3.62
CA ALA A 287 8.84 -5.44 3.70
C ALA A 287 8.35 -5.10 5.13
N ALA A 288 7.63 -6.02 5.78
CA ALA A 288 7.16 -5.82 7.16
C ALA A 288 8.30 -5.79 8.19
N CYS A 289 9.46 -6.39 7.90
CA CYS A 289 10.67 -6.27 8.73
C CYS A 289 11.32 -4.89 8.68
N LEU A 290 11.04 -4.07 7.66
CA LEU A 290 11.50 -2.69 7.56
C LEU A 290 10.58 -1.77 8.38
N ALA A 291 10.71 -1.87 9.72
CA ALA A 291 9.79 -1.28 10.68
C ALA A 291 9.43 0.21 10.44
N PRO A 292 10.37 1.11 10.02
CA PRO A 292 10.03 2.51 9.76
C PRO A 292 8.98 2.69 8.66
N VAL A 293 8.96 1.82 7.65
CA VAL A 293 8.09 1.92 6.46
C VAL A 293 7.01 0.84 6.40
N ALA A 294 6.79 0.14 7.53
CA ALA A 294 5.92 -1.04 7.57
C ALA A 294 4.42 -0.72 7.43
N ASP A 295 4.05 0.56 7.31
CA ASP A 295 2.68 0.97 7.00
C ASP A 295 2.35 0.58 5.56
N SER A 296 3.12 1.11 4.60
CA SER A 296 2.77 1.03 3.18
C SER A 296 3.75 0.25 2.32
N ALA A 297 5.02 0.10 2.71
CA ALA A 297 5.94 -0.72 1.92
C ALA A 297 5.44 -2.18 1.77
N PRO A 298 4.91 -2.84 2.83
CA PRO A 298 4.31 -4.17 2.67
C PRO A 298 3.07 -4.17 1.79
N ALA A 299 2.21 -3.16 1.91
CA ALA A 299 1.00 -3.00 1.11
C ALA A 299 1.31 -2.84 -0.39
N LEU A 300 2.25 -1.96 -0.75
CA LEU A 300 2.69 -1.75 -2.13
C LEU A 300 3.41 -2.99 -2.69
N THR A 301 4.25 -3.65 -1.88
CA THR A 301 4.91 -4.92 -2.25
C THR A 301 3.87 -6.02 -2.53
N GLY A 302 2.89 -6.14 -1.64
CA GLY A 302 1.79 -7.07 -1.75
C GLY A 302 0.94 -6.81 -2.99
N ALA A 303 0.69 -5.54 -3.34
CA ALA A 303 -0.04 -5.18 -4.55
C ALA A 303 0.67 -5.71 -5.81
N LEU A 304 1.99 -5.50 -5.92
CA LEU A 304 2.79 -5.96 -7.06
C LEU A 304 2.82 -7.49 -7.14
N LEU A 305 3.17 -8.16 -6.04
CA LEU A 305 3.30 -9.61 -6.01
C LEU A 305 1.96 -10.32 -6.17
N GLY A 306 0.90 -9.80 -5.53
CA GLY A 306 -0.45 -10.31 -5.70
C GLY A 306 -0.97 -10.11 -7.11
N CYS A 307 -0.68 -8.97 -7.75
CA CYS A 307 -1.02 -8.75 -9.15
C CYS A 307 -0.28 -9.71 -10.09
N ALA A 308 1.00 -9.97 -9.83
CA ALA A 308 1.81 -10.89 -10.63
C ALA A 308 1.38 -12.36 -10.47
N ALA A 309 1.01 -12.75 -9.25
CA ALA A 309 0.61 -14.13 -8.92
C ALA A 309 -0.85 -14.43 -9.30
N GLY A 310 -1.74 -13.44 -9.21
CA GLY A 310 -3.18 -13.64 -9.26
C GLY A 310 -3.78 -13.95 -7.87
N TYR A 311 -5.06 -13.65 -7.68
CA TYR A 311 -5.73 -13.86 -6.38
C TYR A 311 -5.71 -15.33 -5.98
N ASP A 312 -6.03 -16.25 -6.88
CA ASP A 312 -6.17 -17.66 -6.54
C ASP A 312 -4.85 -18.32 -6.06
N ALA A 313 -3.70 -17.76 -6.46
CA ALA A 313 -2.37 -18.22 -6.04
C ALA A 313 -1.94 -17.68 -4.65
N LEU A 314 -2.68 -16.74 -4.06
CA LEU A 314 -2.36 -16.22 -2.72
C LEU A 314 -2.65 -17.26 -1.62
N PRO A 315 -1.92 -17.24 -0.50
CA PRO A 315 -2.17 -18.18 0.60
C PRO A 315 -3.63 -18.10 1.10
N ALA A 316 -4.30 -19.24 1.24
CA ALA A 316 -5.74 -19.30 1.54
C ALA A 316 -6.13 -18.54 2.83
N ALA A 317 -5.32 -18.64 3.88
CA ALA A 317 -5.57 -17.93 5.13
C ALA A 317 -5.55 -16.40 4.96
N TRP A 318 -4.67 -15.88 4.08
CA TRP A 318 -4.62 -14.46 3.74
C TRP A 318 -5.80 -14.07 2.85
N ARG A 319 -6.14 -14.90 1.84
CA ARG A 319 -7.29 -14.68 0.95
C ARG A 319 -8.61 -14.53 1.70
N GLU A 320 -8.81 -15.26 2.80
CA GLU A 320 -9.99 -15.15 3.65
C GLU A 320 -9.91 -13.92 4.57
N ARG A 321 -8.72 -13.64 5.13
CA ARG A 321 -8.54 -12.60 6.15
C ARG A 321 -8.72 -11.18 5.63
N VAL A 322 -8.41 -10.94 4.36
CA VAL A 322 -8.26 -9.58 3.82
C VAL A 322 -9.43 -9.12 2.95
N ARG A 323 -10.50 -9.91 2.85
CA ARG A 323 -11.66 -9.57 2.02
C ARG A 323 -12.49 -8.45 2.61
N THR A 324 -12.68 -8.44 3.93
CA THR A 324 -13.66 -7.56 4.57
C THR A 324 -12.98 -6.35 5.18
N LEU A 325 -13.37 -5.16 4.72
CA LEU A 325 -12.87 -3.88 5.24
C LEU A 325 -13.44 -3.58 6.62
N ALA A 326 -12.64 -2.94 7.47
CA ALA A 326 -13.00 -2.69 8.86
C ALA A 326 -13.85 -1.43 9.06
N GLY A 327 -13.73 -0.46 8.15
CA GLY A 327 -14.24 0.90 8.30
C GLY A 327 -13.49 1.70 9.37
N CYS A 328 -12.18 1.43 9.57
CA CYS A 328 -11.40 2.14 10.58
C CYS A 328 -10.98 3.55 10.15
N CYS A 329 -10.94 3.82 8.85
CA CYS A 329 -10.60 5.10 8.25
C CYS A 329 -11.76 5.74 7.52
N LEU A 330 -12.59 4.95 6.83
CA LEU A 330 -13.78 5.39 6.11
C LEU A 330 -14.97 4.53 6.56
N PRO A 331 -15.77 5.00 7.54
CA PRO A 331 -16.81 4.19 8.19
C PRO A 331 -17.81 3.54 7.24
N GLU A 332 -18.12 4.20 6.13
CA GLU A 332 -19.02 3.69 5.09
C GLU A 332 -18.51 2.41 4.40
N LEU A 333 -17.23 2.08 4.51
CA LEU A 333 -16.64 0.88 3.93
C LEU A 333 -16.73 -0.35 4.85
N ALA A 334 -17.15 -0.19 6.11
CA ALA A 334 -17.22 -1.28 7.08
C ALA A 334 -18.06 -2.46 6.54
N GLY A 335 -17.47 -3.67 6.56
CA GLY A 335 -18.15 -4.89 6.11
C GLY A 335 -18.17 -5.09 4.59
N THR A 336 -17.61 -4.16 3.81
CA THR A 336 -17.56 -4.28 2.34
C THR A 336 -16.54 -5.34 1.92
N ASP A 337 -16.90 -6.17 0.92
CA ASP A 337 -15.96 -7.11 0.29
C ASP A 337 -15.09 -6.39 -0.75
N LEU A 338 -13.79 -6.34 -0.49
CA LEU A 338 -12.79 -5.71 -1.33
C LEU A 338 -12.73 -6.34 -2.73
N LEU A 339 -13.01 -7.63 -2.87
CA LEU A 339 -12.95 -8.31 -4.18
C LEU A 339 -14.16 -8.00 -5.06
N ASP A 340 -15.30 -7.64 -4.46
CA ASP A 340 -16.46 -7.15 -5.19
C ASP A 340 -16.19 -5.76 -5.79
N ILE A 341 -15.38 -4.95 -5.09
CA ILE A 341 -14.90 -3.65 -5.61
C ILE A 341 -13.90 -3.89 -6.75
N ALA A 342 -12.88 -4.71 -6.51
CA ALA A 342 -11.85 -5.04 -7.50
C ALA A 342 -12.47 -5.60 -8.80
N GLY A 343 -13.47 -6.47 -8.67
CA GLY A 343 -14.17 -7.08 -9.81
C GLY A 343 -14.96 -6.11 -10.67
N ARG A 344 -15.20 -4.86 -10.24
CA ARG A 344 -15.84 -3.81 -11.05
C ARG A 344 -14.84 -3.05 -11.93
N LEU A 345 -13.54 -3.22 -11.71
CA LEU A 345 -12.48 -2.57 -12.48
C LEU A 345 -11.97 -3.41 -13.65
N ALA A 346 -12.17 -4.74 -13.59
CA ALA A 346 -11.67 -5.71 -14.57
C ALA A 346 -12.57 -5.86 -15.80
#